data_AF-A0A5C7A4W9-F1
#
_entry.id   AF-A0A5C7A4W9-F1
#
_cell.length_a   1.000
_cell.length_b   1.000
_cell.length_c   1.000
_cell.angle_alpha   90.00
_cell.angle_beta   90.00
_cell.angle_gamma   90.00
#
_symmetry.space_group_name_H-M   'P 1'
#
loop_
_entity.id
_entity.type
_entity.pdbx_description
1 polymer ?
#
loop_
_entity_poly.entity_id
_entity_poly.type
_entity_poly.pdbx_seq_one_letter_code
_entity_poly.pdbx_strand_id
1 'polypeptide(L)'
;MKKIYVLLALVIFSASCEKEETLEIHDESSSKHFSTVSQKDAIDYLKNFKKSNSNKQAELVIHYDQLHYDTINNSTELLTVIPAKSKYTEVDSRVLVLEVNGNIEPVLFNLVPEIQNNDTLFTGKIIISNLDLKFITGFRVKNGNLITRFVKKEKFDNSSKYDEGGWAGIDMGCNQTLDEVILESSSPTKTP
;
A
#
# COMPACT_ATOMS: atom_id res chain seq x y z
N MET A 1 -27.38 64.52 22.31
CA MET A 1 -26.26 64.31 23.25
C MET A 1 -26.52 63.08 24.10
N LYS A 2 -25.70 62.03 23.95
CA LYS A 2 -25.15 61.17 25.02
C LYS A 2 -24.47 59.96 24.36
N LYS A 3 -23.14 60.00 24.33
CA LYS A 3 -22.31 58.81 24.25
C LYS A 3 -22.14 58.29 25.69
N ILE A 4 -22.34 57.01 25.92
CA ILE A 4 -21.83 56.30 27.09
C ILE A 4 -21.23 54.99 26.58
N TYR A 5 -19.99 54.76 26.97
CA TYR A 5 -19.16 53.60 26.66
C TYR A 5 -18.78 52.87 27.96
N VAL A 6 -18.43 51.59 27.78
CA VAL A 6 -17.55 50.70 28.58
C VAL A 6 -18.12 49.97 29.81
N LEU A 7 -18.13 48.63 29.73
CA LEU A 7 -17.41 47.64 30.57
C LEU A 7 -18.01 46.24 30.30
N LEU A 8 -17.42 45.42 29.42
CA LEU A 8 -16.40 44.41 29.71
C LEU A 8 -16.62 43.60 31.00
N ALA A 9 -17.20 42.40 30.87
CA ALA A 9 -17.00 41.27 31.78
C ALA A 9 -17.25 39.95 31.04
N LEU A 10 -16.16 39.46 30.44
CA LEU A 10 -15.71 38.06 30.40
C LEU A 10 -16.67 37.01 31.05
N VAL A 11 -17.35 36.20 30.24
CA VAL A 11 -17.66 34.81 30.61
C VAL A 11 -17.15 33.91 29.51
N ILE A 12 -16.12 33.18 29.90
CA ILE A 12 -15.30 32.21 29.17
C ILE A 12 -16.07 30.89 29.07
N PHE A 13 -15.98 30.29 27.88
CA PHE A 13 -16.04 28.85 27.57
C PHE A 13 -17.16 27.99 28.15
N SER A 14 -18.02 27.54 27.24
CA SER A 14 -18.33 26.09 27.13
C SER A 14 -18.74 25.76 25.69
N ALA A 15 -17.79 25.85 24.76
CA ALA A 15 -17.86 25.03 23.56
C ALA A 15 -17.33 23.65 23.93
N SER A 16 -18.17 22.82 24.57
CA SER A 16 -17.95 21.37 24.55
C SER A 16 -18.36 20.89 23.16
N CYS A 17 -17.49 21.14 22.19
CA CYS A 17 -17.46 20.36 20.96
C CYS A 17 -16.51 19.20 21.28
N GLU A 18 -17.08 18.13 21.81
CA GLU A 18 -16.43 16.83 21.92
C GLU A 18 -16.14 16.40 20.48
N LYS A 19 -14.93 16.71 20.00
CA LYS A 19 -14.41 16.13 18.77
C LYS A 19 -14.05 14.70 19.11
N GLU A 20 -14.98 13.79 18.85
CA GLU A 20 -14.65 12.39 18.69
C GLU A 20 -13.64 12.30 17.53
N GLU A 21 -12.37 12.12 17.88
CA GLU A 21 -11.30 11.81 16.94
C GLU A 21 -11.51 10.38 16.44
N THR A 22 -12.43 10.20 15.49
CA THR A 22 -12.29 9.13 14.51
C THR A 22 -10.98 9.38 13.77
N LEU A 23 -10.13 8.36 13.69
CA LEU A 23 -8.88 8.34 12.94
C LEU A 23 -9.15 8.67 11.46
N GLU A 24 -9.23 9.96 11.15
CA GLU A 24 -9.02 10.46 9.81
C GLU A 24 -7.53 10.23 9.53
N ILE A 25 -7.26 9.28 8.64
CA ILE A 25 -5.99 9.24 7.92
C ILE A 25 -5.83 10.65 7.36
N HIS A 26 -4.88 11.41 7.90
CA HIS A 26 -4.56 12.75 7.44
C HIS A 26 -4.28 12.73 5.94
N ASP A 27 -5.31 13.05 5.15
CA ASP A 27 -5.23 13.29 3.73
C ASP A 27 -4.81 14.75 3.55
N GLU A 28 -3.52 15.01 3.73
CA GLU A 28 -2.94 16.30 3.36
C GLU A 28 -2.95 16.43 1.83
N SER A 29 -4.04 16.98 1.32
CA SER A 29 -4.05 17.98 0.25
C SER A 29 -3.23 17.66 -1.03
N SER A 30 -3.53 16.52 -1.62
CA SER A 30 -3.81 16.49 -3.06
C SER A 30 -4.84 15.40 -3.27
N SER A 31 -6.08 15.74 -3.64
CA SER A 31 -7.07 14.76 -4.09
C SER A 31 -6.54 14.15 -5.39
N LYS A 32 -5.62 13.19 -5.29
CA LYS A 32 -5.03 12.56 -6.46
C LYS A 32 -6.16 11.86 -7.18
N HIS A 33 -6.54 12.42 -8.31
CA HIS A 33 -7.57 11.86 -9.14
C HIS A 33 -6.97 10.60 -9.78
N PHE A 34 -7.62 9.47 -9.53
CA PHE A 34 -7.29 8.22 -10.21
C PHE A 34 -8.42 7.84 -11.16
N SER A 35 -8.05 7.16 -12.23
CA SER A 35 -8.96 6.67 -13.27
C SER A 35 -8.60 5.26 -13.71
N THR A 36 -9.59 4.55 -14.24
CA THR A 36 -9.47 3.23 -14.83
C THR A 36 -8.61 3.30 -16.09
N VAL A 37 -7.58 2.45 -16.19
CA VAL A 37 -6.76 2.35 -17.42
C VAL A 37 -7.37 1.33 -18.36
N SER A 38 -7.65 1.74 -19.60
CA SER A 38 -8.20 0.81 -20.60
C SER A 38 -7.23 -0.35 -20.87
N GLN A 39 -7.78 -1.51 -21.25
CA GLN A 39 -6.99 -2.69 -21.64
C GLN A 39 -5.93 -2.36 -22.68
N LYS A 40 -6.29 -1.57 -23.70
CA LYS A 40 -5.37 -1.17 -24.77
C LYS A 40 -4.23 -0.34 -24.21
N ASP A 41 -4.53 0.70 -23.43
CA ASP A 41 -3.52 1.60 -22.89
C ASP A 41 -2.60 0.91 -21.88
N ALA A 42 -3.15 0.02 -21.03
CA ALA A 42 -2.36 -0.78 -20.11
C ALA A 42 -1.37 -1.70 -20.84
N ILE A 43 -1.84 -2.44 -21.87
CA ILE A 43 -1.00 -3.33 -22.66
C ILE A 43 0.06 -2.54 -23.44
N ASP A 44 -0.33 -1.44 -24.08
CA ASP A 44 0.58 -0.58 -24.83
C ASP A 44 1.67 0.00 -23.91
N TYR A 45 1.29 0.50 -22.73
CA TYR A 45 2.23 1.03 -21.75
C TYR A 45 3.23 -0.03 -21.28
N LEU A 46 2.74 -1.19 -20.85
CA LEU A 46 3.56 -2.26 -20.29
C LEU A 46 4.50 -2.90 -21.32
N LYS A 47 4.07 -3.06 -22.57
CA LYS A 47 4.95 -3.56 -23.65
C LYS A 47 6.07 -2.58 -24.01
N ASN A 48 5.82 -1.28 -23.85
CA ASN A 48 6.80 -0.24 -24.09
C ASN A 48 7.67 0.07 -22.87
N PHE A 49 7.35 -0.52 -21.71
CA PHE A 49 8.14 -0.35 -20.50
C PHE A 49 9.54 -0.92 -20.70
N LYS A 50 10.54 -0.04 -20.72
CA LYS A 50 11.94 -0.43 -20.83
C LYS A 50 12.45 -0.82 -19.44
N LYS A 51 12.58 -2.13 -19.22
CA LYS A 51 13.18 -2.66 -18.00
C LYS A 51 14.60 -2.11 -17.83
N SER A 52 14.95 -1.71 -16.61
CA SER A 52 16.32 -1.30 -16.30
C SER A 52 17.28 -2.48 -16.47
N ASN A 53 18.44 -2.26 -17.11
CA ASN A 53 19.50 -3.25 -17.38
C ASN A 53 20.20 -3.74 -16.09
N SER A 54 19.45 -4.27 -15.12
CA SER A 54 20.03 -4.88 -13.92
C SER A 54 20.23 -6.38 -14.15
N ASN A 55 21.50 -6.80 -14.12
CA ASN A 55 22.00 -8.09 -14.60
C ASN A 55 21.56 -9.35 -13.82
N LYS A 56 20.61 -9.27 -12.89
CA LYS A 56 20.10 -10.43 -12.13
C LYS A 56 18.70 -10.14 -11.60
N GLN A 57 17.66 -10.41 -12.38
CA GLN A 57 16.30 -10.30 -11.88
C GLN A 57 15.45 -11.48 -12.32
N ALA A 58 14.60 -11.94 -11.41
CA ALA A 58 13.63 -13.00 -11.62
C ALA A 58 12.85 -12.76 -12.92
N GLU A 59 12.67 -13.83 -13.69
CA GLU A 59 11.82 -13.84 -14.89
C GLU A 59 10.39 -13.54 -14.44
N LEU A 60 9.90 -12.34 -14.76
CA LEU A 60 8.52 -11.93 -14.53
C LEU A 60 7.79 -12.08 -15.86
N VAL A 61 6.83 -13.00 -15.90
CA VAL A 61 5.98 -13.25 -17.07
C VAL A 61 4.63 -12.59 -16.82
N ILE A 62 4.21 -11.67 -17.69
CA ILE A 62 2.93 -10.97 -17.60
C ILE A 62 1.94 -11.60 -18.58
N HIS A 63 0.78 -12.03 -18.10
CA HIS A 63 -0.27 -12.70 -18.88
C HIS A 63 -1.32 -11.70 -19.38
N TYR A 64 -0.95 -10.93 -20.41
CA TYR A 64 -1.80 -9.85 -20.97
C TYR A 64 -3.18 -10.32 -21.45
N ASP A 65 -3.29 -11.58 -21.86
CA ASP A 65 -4.53 -12.24 -22.30
C ASP A 65 -5.53 -12.50 -21.16
N GLN A 66 -5.07 -12.41 -19.90
CA GLN A 66 -5.86 -12.63 -18.69
C GLN A 66 -6.17 -11.33 -17.94
N LEU A 67 -5.99 -10.19 -18.60
CA LEU A 67 -6.34 -8.88 -18.05
C LEU A 67 -7.84 -8.82 -17.73
N HIS A 68 -8.15 -8.35 -16.52
CA HIS A 68 -9.51 -8.11 -16.04
C HIS A 68 -9.56 -6.85 -15.18
N TYR A 69 -10.74 -6.54 -14.66
CA TYR A 69 -10.98 -5.36 -13.85
C TYR A 69 -11.58 -5.76 -12.49
N ASP A 70 -10.95 -5.29 -11.41
CA ASP A 70 -11.46 -5.43 -10.05
C ASP A 70 -12.15 -4.13 -9.61
N THR A 71 -13.21 -4.22 -8.80
CA THR A 71 -13.90 -3.04 -8.25
C THR A 71 -13.06 -2.38 -7.16
N ILE A 72 -13.01 -1.05 -7.16
CA ILE A 72 -12.41 -0.27 -6.06
C ILE A 72 -13.53 0.21 -5.14
N ASN A 73 -13.43 -0.09 -3.85
CA ASN A 73 -14.41 0.36 -2.87
C ASN A 73 -14.52 1.89 -2.87
N ASN A 74 -15.76 2.39 -2.76
CA ASN A 74 -16.09 3.82 -2.75
C ASN A 74 -15.68 4.58 -4.04
N SER A 75 -15.57 3.88 -5.17
CA SER A 75 -15.29 4.50 -6.47
C SER A 75 -16.10 3.84 -7.59
N THR A 76 -16.39 4.60 -8.64
CA THR A 76 -16.90 4.06 -9.92
C THR A 76 -15.79 3.57 -10.83
N GLU A 77 -14.54 3.93 -10.52
CA GLU A 77 -13.36 3.47 -11.24
C GLU A 77 -13.03 2.02 -10.88
N LEU A 78 -12.39 1.35 -11.82
CA LEU A 78 -11.97 -0.03 -11.71
C LEU A 78 -10.45 -0.13 -11.70
N LEU A 79 -9.94 -1.13 -11.00
CA LEU A 79 -8.54 -1.48 -10.99
C LEU A 79 -8.25 -2.42 -12.15
N THR A 80 -7.33 -2.04 -13.03
CA THR A 80 -6.88 -2.92 -14.11
C THR A 80 -5.90 -3.94 -13.53
N VAL A 81 -6.22 -5.23 -13.64
CA VAL A 81 -5.47 -6.34 -13.06
C VAL A 81 -4.97 -7.26 -14.15
N ILE A 82 -3.68 -7.55 -14.16
CA ILE A 82 -3.05 -8.48 -15.10
C ILE A 82 -2.27 -9.53 -14.32
N PRO A 83 -2.69 -10.80 -14.38
CA PRO A 83 -1.95 -11.88 -13.74
C PRO A 83 -0.48 -11.91 -14.21
N ALA A 84 0.41 -12.20 -13.28
CA ALA A 84 1.83 -12.34 -13.54
C ALA A 84 2.38 -13.58 -12.83
N LYS A 85 3.50 -14.09 -13.31
CA LYS A 85 4.23 -15.18 -12.67
C LYS A 85 5.67 -14.79 -12.48
N SER A 86 6.17 -15.05 -11.28
CA SER A 86 7.59 -15.04 -10.98
C SER A 86 8.13 -16.47 -10.94
N LYS A 87 9.44 -16.62 -10.70
CA LYS A 87 10.06 -17.93 -10.44
C LYS A 87 9.54 -18.61 -9.17
N TYR A 88 8.81 -17.90 -8.31
CA TYR A 88 8.24 -18.40 -7.06
C TYR A 88 6.78 -18.81 -7.28
N THR A 89 6.54 -20.12 -7.32
CA THR A 89 5.23 -20.71 -7.67
C THR A 89 4.15 -20.48 -6.61
N GLU A 90 4.57 -20.29 -5.37
CA GLU A 90 3.72 -20.06 -4.20
C GLU A 90 3.29 -18.59 -4.03
N VAL A 91 3.79 -17.69 -4.89
CA VAL A 91 3.47 -16.27 -4.86
C VAL A 91 2.44 -15.97 -5.92
N ASP A 92 1.25 -15.57 -5.49
CA ASP A 92 0.26 -15.00 -6.39
C ASP A 92 0.68 -13.56 -6.75
N SER A 93 1.07 -13.39 -8.01
CA SER A 93 1.64 -12.15 -8.53
C SER A 93 0.70 -11.54 -9.56
N ARG A 94 0.47 -10.23 -9.48
CA ARG A 94 -0.33 -9.49 -10.45
C ARG A 94 0.22 -8.09 -10.65
N VAL A 95 0.16 -7.62 -11.89
CA VAL A 95 0.40 -6.21 -12.21
C VAL A 95 -0.93 -5.49 -12.03
N LEU A 96 -0.91 -4.46 -11.19
CA LEU A 96 -2.04 -3.57 -10.96
C LEU A 96 -1.75 -2.25 -11.64
N VAL A 97 -2.72 -1.71 -12.38
CA VAL A 97 -2.54 -0.48 -13.16
C VAL A 97 -3.68 0.49 -12.88
N LEU A 98 -3.32 1.72 -12.52
CA LEU A 98 -4.21 2.87 -12.45
C LEU A 98 -3.58 4.05 -13.17
N GLU A 99 -4.40 4.96 -13.65
CA GLU A 99 -3.92 6.28 -14.02
C GLU A 99 -4.08 7.18 -12.80
N VAL A 100 -3.00 7.85 -12.40
CA VAL A 100 -2.98 8.76 -11.25
C VAL A 100 -2.46 10.11 -11.73
N ASN A 101 -3.30 11.14 -11.64
CA ASN A 101 -3.00 12.50 -12.12
C ASN A 101 -2.50 12.52 -13.58
N GLY A 102 -3.14 11.74 -14.46
CA GLY A 102 -2.79 11.69 -15.88
C GLY A 102 -1.61 10.76 -16.24
N ASN A 103 -1.04 10.04 -15.26
CA ASN A 103 0.08 9.13 -15.49
C ASN A 103 -0.32 7.68 -15.23
N ILE A 104 -0.01 6.77 -16.15
CA ILE A 104 -0.22 5.33 -15.95
C ILE A 104 0.84 4.82 -14.97
N GLU A 105 0.38 4.35 -13.81
CA GLU A 105 1.19 3.89 -12.69
C GLU A 105 0.99 2.38 -12.48
N PRO A 106 1.85 1.52 -13.06
CA PRO A 106 1.81 0.10 -12.79
C PRO A 106 2.63 -0.28 -11.56
N VAL A 107 2.10 -1.19 -10.76
CA VAL A 107 2.82 -1.82 -9.65
C VAL A 107 2.75 -3.34 -9.77
N LEU A 108 3.82 -4.02 -9.34
CA LEU A 108 3.80 -5.46 -9.11
C LEU A 108 3.30 -5.71 -7.69
N PHE A 109 2.17 -6.41 -7.59
CA PHE A 109 1.53 -6.80 -6.35
C PHE A 109 1.70 -8.30 -6.14
N ASN A 110 2.26 -8.68 -5.00
CA ASN A 110 2.53 -10.08 -4.66
C ASN A 110 1.84 -10.45 -3.35
N LEU A 111 1.07 -11.53 -3.37
CA LEU A 111 0.56 -12.20 -2.18
C LEU A 111 1.45 -13.40 -1.88
N VAL A 112 2.07 -13.36 -0.71
CA VAL A 112 2.91 -14.43 -0.19
C VAL A 112 2.17 -15.09 0.96
N PRO A 113 1.56 -16.27 0.77
CA PRO A 113 0.84 -16.96 1.82
C PRO A 113 1.82 -17.43 2.92
N GLU A 114 1.36 -17.39 4.16
CA GLU A 114 2.05 -18.11 5.25
C GLU A 114 1.79 -19.62 5.11
N ILE A 115 2.83 -20.44 5.33
CA ILE A 115 2.73 -21.90 5.18
C ILE A 115 1.78 -22.45 6.26
N GLN A 116 0.84 -23.33 5.88
CA GLN A 116 -0.20 -23.96 6.73
C GLN A 116 -1.46 -23.11 7.03
N ASN A 117 -1.88 -22.24 6.13
CA ASN A 117 -3.16 -21.55 6.31
C ASN A 117 -4.33 -22.42 5.85
N ASN A 118 -5.14 -22.87 6.82
CA ASN A 118 -6.49 -23.41 6.61
C ASN A 118 -7.58 -22.34 6.83
N ASP A 119 -7.18 -21.08 7.00
CA ASP A 119 -8.09 -19.97 7.26
C ASP A 119 -8.90 -19.63 6.00
N THR A 120 -10.15 -19.24 6.19
CA THR A 120 -11.02 -18.74 5.11
C THR A 120 -10.56 -17.38 4.58
N LEU A 121 -9.84 -16.61 5.40
CA LEU A 121 -9.30 -15.31 5.06
C LEU A 121 -7.78 -15.37 4.90
N PHE A 122 -7.25 -14.50 4.04
CA PHE A 122 -5.83 -14.47 3.74
C PHE A 122 -4.98 -14.13 4.99
N THR A 123 -3.99 -14.96 5.24
CA THR A 123 -2.89 -14.72 6.19
C THR A 123 -1.57 -14.84 5.42
N GLY A 124 -0.65 -13.91 5.65
CA GLY A 124 0.61 -13.87 4.92
C GLY A 124 1.14 -12.45 4.77
N LYS A 125 1.75 -12.18 3.63
CA LYS A 125 2.37 -10.89 3.32
C LYS A 125 1.88 -10.37 1.98
N ILE A 126 1.66 -9.06 1.93
CA ILE A 126 1.47 -8.30 0.70
C ILE A 126 2.78 -7.57 0.43
N ILE A 127 3.36 -7.74 -0.76
CA ILE A 127 4.55 -7.00 -1.19
C ILE A 127 4.22 -6.24 -2.47
N ILE A 128 4.43 -4.92 -2.45
CA ILE A 128 4.20 -4.03 -3.58
C ILE A 128 5.54 -3.44 -4.02
N SER A 129 5.87 -3.63 -5.29
CA SER A 129 7.08 -3.12 -5.93
C SER A 129 6.75 -2.47 -7.26
N ASN A 130 7.72 -1.76 -7.83
CA ASN A 130 7.63 -1.37 -9.24
C ASN A 130 7.97 -2.57 -10.16
N LEU A 131 7.83 -2.39 -11.47
CA LEU A 131 8.11 -3.45 -12.45
C LEU A 131 9.60 -3.84 -12.56
N ASP A 132 10.50 -3.00 -12.03
CA ASP A 132 11.93 -3.32 -11.86
C ASP A 132 12.21 -4.03 -10.52
N LEU A 133 11.19 -4.56 -9.85
CA LEU A 133 11.26 -5.27 -8.56
C LEU A 133 11.81 -4.43 -7.40
N LYS A 134 11.82 -3.10 -7.52
CA LYS A 134 12.18 -2.21 -6.42
C LYS A 134 10.99 -2.10 -5.48
N PHE A 135 11.19 -2.49 -4.23
CA PHE A 135 10.20 -2.37 -3.15
C PHE A 135 9.65 -0.94 -3.02
N ILE A 136 8.32 -0.84 -2.94
CA ILE A 136 7.58 0.40 -2.66
C ILE A 136 7.02 0.35 -1.24
N THR A 137 6.24 -0.69 -0.92
CA THR A 137 5.61 -0.89 0.40
C THR A 137 5.21 -2.36 0.56
N GLY A 138 4.89 -2.77 1.77
CA GLY A 138 4.28 -4.07 2.02
C GLY A 138 3.64 -4.15 3.38
N PHE A 139 2.93 -5.24 3.62
CA PHE A 139 2.11 -5.42 4.81
C PHE A 139 2.15 -6.87 5.27
N ARG A 140 2.05 -7.07 6.58
CA ARG A 140 1.63 -8.37 7.13
C ARG A 140 0.12 -8.39 7.25
N VAL A 141 -0.47 -9.47 6.78
CA VAL A 141 -1.91 -9.71 6.87
C VAL A 141 -2.15 -10.91 7.76
N LYS A 142 -3.10 -10.79 8.69
CA LYS A 142 -3.55 -11.90 9.52
C LYS A 142 -5.07 -11.95 9.51
N ASN A 143 -5.62 -13.07 9.06
CA ASN A 143 -7.06 -13.29 8.95
C ASN A 143 -7.77 -12.13 8.23
N GLY A 144 -7.22 -11.69 7.10
CA GLY A 144 -7.72 -10.56 6.30
C GLY A 144 -7.38 -9.16 6.81
N ASN A 145 -6.82 -9.01 8.01
CA ASN A 145 -6.51 -7.70 8.59
C ASN A 145 -5.04 -7.32 8.35
N LEU A 146 -4.78 -6.07 7.94
CA LEU A 146 -3.43 -5.51 7.91
C LEU A 146 -2.98 -5.26 9.36
N ILE A 147 -1.94 -5.97 9.81
CA ILE A 147 -1.46 -5.87 11.20
C ILE A 147 -0.25 -4.95 11.28
N THR A 148 0.59 -4.96 10.24
CA THR A 148 1.81 -4.17 10.20
C THR A 148 2.10 -3.69 8.79
N ARG A 149 2.89 -2.64 8.70
CA ARG A 149 3.45 -2.13 7.45
C ARG A 149 4.96 -2.27 7.47
N PHE A 150 5.51 -2.77 6.36
CA PHE A 150 6.94 -2.80 6.13
C PHE A 150 7.41 -1.42 5.65
N VAL A 151 8.34 -0.83 6.37
CA VAL A 151 9.00 0.43 6.03
C VAL A 151 10.46 0.18 5.73
N LYS A 152 11.03 1.00 4.85
CA LYS A 152 12.42 0.89 4.50
C LYS A 152 13.27 1.42 5.65
N LYS A 153 14.20 0.62 6.14
CA LYS A 153 15.11 1.07 7.20
C LYS A 153 15.98 2.21 6.66
N GLU A 154 15.93 3.37 7.30
CA GLU A 154 16.93 4.40 7.04
C GLU A 154 18.29 3.86 7.48
N LYS A 155 19.28 3.92 6.60
CA LYS A 155 20.64 3.49 6.95
C LYS A 155 21.17 4.45 8.02
N PHE A 156 21.10 4.04 9.28
CA PHE A 156 22.06 4.53 10.25
C PHE A 156 23.38 3.85 9.93
N ASP A 157 24.34 4.62 9.40
CA ASP A 157 25.73 4.19 9.35
C ASP A 157 26.18 3.89 10.78
N ASN A 158 26.29 2.61 11.12
CA ASN A 158 27.47 2.01 11.72
C ASN A 158 27.27 0.50 11.88
N SER A 159 28.31 -0.23 11.49
CA SER A 159 28.48 -1.68 11.54
C SER A 159 27.68 -2.46 12.59
N SER A 160 26.92 -3.45 12.12
CA SER A 160 26.94 -4.80 12.72
C SER A 160 26.53 -5.85 11.69
N LYS A 161 27.37 -6.88 11.57
CA LYS A 161 27.11 -8.07 10.77
C LYS A 161 26.05 -8.93 11.47
N TYR A 162 25.18 -9.50 10.64
CA TYR A 162 24.19 -10.56 10.88
C TYR A 162 23.10 -10.29 11.91
N ASP A 163 21.87 -10.19 11.41
CA ASP A 163 20.76 -10.95 11.98
C ASP A 163 20.11 -11.78 10.87
N GLU A 164 20.21 -13.09 11.05
CA GLU A 164 19.54 -14.14 10.28
C GLU A 164 18.03 -14.11 10.58
N GLY A 165 17.34 -13.10 10.08
CA GLY A 165 15.89 -13.08 9.94
C GLY A 165 15.52 -13.39 8.50
N GLY A 166 15.75 -14.65 8.09
CA GLY A 166 15.49 -15.12 6.73
C GLY A 166 14.10 -14.72 6.25
N TRP A 167 14.05 -13.82 5.28
CA TRP A 167 12.89 -13.66 4.43
C TRP A 167 12.59 -15.04 3.87
N ALA A 168 11.42 -15.60 4.18
CA ALA A 168 10.99 -16.89 3.64
C ALA A 168 11.13 -16.88 2.11
N GLY A 169 12.22 -17.46 1.61
CA GLY A 169 12.49 -17.94 0.25
C GLY A 169 12.50 -16.95 -0.91
N ILE A 170 11.83 -15.81 -0.80
CA ILE A 170 11.50 -14.97 -1.95
C ILE A 170 12.52 -13.84 -2.05
N ASP A 171 13.67 -14.16 -2.65
CA ASP A 171 14.60 -13.22 -3.23
C ASP A 171 13.95 -12.49 -4.43
N MET A 172 13.03 -11.59 -4.09
CA MET A 172 12.54 -10.51 -4.96
C MET A 172 13.54 -9.35 -4.94
N GLY A 173 14.82 -9.63 -5.23
CA GLY A 173 15.81 -8.62 -5.63
C GLY A 173 16.05 -7.46 -4.66
N CYS A 174 15.71 -7.58 -3.39
CA CYS A 174 15.85 -6.51 -2.43
C CYS A 174 16.83 -6.92 -1.31
N ASN A 175 18.11 -6.59 -1.50
CA ASN A 175 19.09 -6.44 -0.41
C ASN A 175 18.71 -5.23 0.48
N GLN A 176 17.49 -5.21 1.01
CA GLN A 176 16.95 -4.13 1.80
C GLN A 176 16.43 -4.70 3.11
N THR A 177 17.00 -4.22 4.21
CA THR A 177 16.44 -4.45 5.55
C THR A 177 15.20 -3.56 5.68
N LEU A 178 14.07 -4.17 6.01
CA LEU A 178 12.81 -3.48 6.25
C LEU A 178 12.48 -3.58 7.74
N ASP A 179 12.05 -2.47 8.33
CA ASP A 179 11.49 -2.46 9.67
C ASP A 179 9.97 -2.68 9.58
N GLU A 180 9.37 -3.30 10.59
CA GLU A 180 7.95 -3.60 10.66
C GLU A 180 7.29 -2.68 11.69
N VAL A 181 6.32 -1.87 11.26
CA VAL A 181 5.59 -0.93 12.13
C VAL A 181 4.18 -1.47 12.36
N ILE A 182 3.74 -1.55 13.62
CA ILE A 182 2.40 -2.00 13.99
C ILE A 182 1.38 -0.97 13.55
N LEU A 183 0.32 -1.45 12.89
CA LEU A 183 -0.87 -0.66 12.60
C LEU A 183 -1.80 -0.81 13.80
N GLU A 184 -1.84 0.19 14.68
CA GLU A 184 -2.81 0.18 15.78
C GLU A 184 -4.21 0.38 15.21
N SER A 185 -5.10 -0.60 15.44
CA SER A 185 -6.53 -0.38 15.29
C SER A 185 -7.10 -0.01 16.66
N SER A 186 -7.56 1.23 16.81
CA SER A 186 -8.38 1.59 17.96
C SER A 186 -9.67 0.77 17.89
N SER A 187 -9.77 -0.29 18.68
CA SER A 187 -11.02 -1.02 18.83
C SER A 187 -12.04 -0.09 19.51
N PRO A 188 -13.28 0.03 19.02
CA PRO A 188 -14.30 0.78 19.74
C PRO A 188 -14.50 0.11 21.10
N THR A 189 -14.22 0.86 22.16
CA THR A 189 -14.45 0.42 23.53
C THR A 189 -15.94 0.15 23.66
N LYS A 190 -16.34 -1.08 23.96
CA LYS A 190 -17.71 -1.37 24.39
C LYS A 190 -17.94 -0.61 25.70
N THR A 191 -18.66 0.50 25.62
CA THR A 191 -19.17 1.20 26.80
C THR A 191 -20.15 0.26 27.53
N PRO A 192 -20.04 0.13 28.87
CA PRO A 192 -20.85 -0.79 29.69
C PRO A 192 -22.35 -0.50 29.67
#